data_AF-Q85SJ1-F1
#
_entry.id   AF-Q85SJ1-F1
#
_cell.length_a   1.000
_cell.length_b   1.000
_cell.length_c   1.000
_cell.angle_alpha   90.00
_cell.angle_beta   90.00
_cell.angle_gamma   90.00
#
_symmetry.space_group_name_H-M   'P 1'
#
loop_
_entity.id
_entity.type
_entity.pdbx_description
1 polymer ?
#
loop_
_entity_poly.entity_id
_entity_poly.type
_entity_poly.pdbx_seq_one_letter_code
_entity_poly.pdbx_strand_id
1 'polypeptide(L)'
;MMTNLFSVFDPTSSMFNMSMNWVSTLLAMIMMPMMYWMVPTRITILWNSISTTLHKEFKTLLGTQGFNGTTFIFISVFSLIVFNNFMGLFPYIFTSSSHLSFTLT
;
A
#
# COMPACT_ATOMS: atom_id res chain seq x y z
N MET A 1 -5.11 -28.21 12.33
CA MET A 1 -5.58 -27.81 13.67
C MET A 1 -6.67 -26.76 13.48
N MET A 2 -7.66 -26.71 14.39
CA MET A 2 -8.82 -25.79 14.36
C MET A 2 -8.44 -24.44 13.78
N THR A 3 -9.09 -24.04 12.69
CA THR A 3 -8.86 -22.76 12.03
C THR A 3 -9.38 -21.64 12.93
N ASN A 4 -8.58 -21.26 13.92
CA ASN A 4 -8.85 -20.08 14.73
C ASN A 4 -8.92 -18.89 13.78
N LEU A 5 -9.98 -18.08 13.88
CA LEU A 5 -10.13 -16.85 13.10
C LEU A 5 -8.92 -15.92 13.25
N PHE A 6 -8.23 -15.99 14.39
CA PHE A 6 -7.02 -15.21 14.68
C PHE A 6 -5.74 -15.74 14.04
N SER A 7 -5.74 -16.95 13.48
CA SER A 7 -4.54 -17.53 12.85
C SER A 7 -4.05 -16.74 11.63
N VAL A 8 -4.93 -15.96 11.00
CA VAL A 8 -4.58 -15.07 9.88
C VAL A 8 -3.77 -13.85 10.35
N PHE A 9 -3.80 -13.52 11.64
CA PHE A 9 -3.07 -12.38 12.22
C PHE A 9 -1.78 -12.80 12.95
N ASP A 10 -1.45 -14.09 13.05
CA ASP A 10 -0.25 -14.53 13.75
C ASP A 10 1.00 -14.34 12.86
N PRO A 11 1.96 -13.46 13.22
CA PRO A 11 3.17 -13.22 12.42
C PRO A 11 4.19 -14.36 12.54
N THR A 12 3.95 -15.30 13.46
CA THR A 12 4.81 -16.45 13.77
C THR A 12 4.49 -17.68 12.93
N SER A 13 3.41 -17.67 12.14
CA SER A 13 3.13 -18.75 11.20
C SER A 13 4.25 -18.78 10.16
N SER A 14 5.12 -19.78 10.27
CA SER A 14 6.31 -19.90 9.44
C SER A 14 6.19 -21.10 8.52
N MET A 15 6.46 -20.88 7.23
CA MET A 15 6.81 -21.96 6.32
C MET A 15 8.34 -22.07 6.36
N PHE A 16 8.88 -23.26 6.64
CA PHE A 16 10.33 -23.46 6.77
C PHE A 16 11.03 -22.50 7.75
N ASN A 17 10.39 -22.19 8.88
CA ASN A 17 10.94 -21.31 9.92
C ASN A 17 11.18 -19.84 9.49
N MET A 18 10.66 -19.44 8.32
CA MET A 18 10.61 -18.04 7.87
C MET A 18 9.17 -17.49 7.98
N SER A 19 9.02 -16.30 8.55
CA SER A 19 7.73 -15.59 8.68
C SER A 19 7.30 -14.94 7.35
N MET A 20 6.88 -15.77 6.40
CA MET A 20 6.50 -15.33 5.04
C MET A 20 5.30 -14.38 4.98
N ASN A 21 4.51 -14.25 6.06
CA ASN A 21 3.36 -13.34 6.11
C ASN A 21 3.71 -11.88 5.83
N TRP A 22 4.90 -11.44 6.22
CA TRP A 22 5.37 -10.06 5.99
C TRP A 22 5.61 -9.75 4.51
N VAL A 23 5.80 -10.76 3.67
CA VAL A 23 5.92 -10.61 2.21
C VAL A 23 4.61 -10.10 1.59
N SER A 24 3.47 -10.21 2.29
CA SER A 24 2.21 -9.60 1.85
C SER A 24 2.31 -8.10 1.56
N THR A 25 3.17 -7.38 2.29
CA THR A 25 3.42 -5.95 2.05
C THR A 25 3.99 -5.68 0.66
N LEU A 26 4.77 -6.60 0.11
CA LEU A 26 5.34 -6.48 -1.23
C LEU A 26 4.29 -6.72 -2.32
N LEU A 27 3.22 -7.48 -2.04
CA LEU A 27 2.11 -7.67 -2.99
C LEU A 27 1.40 -6.35 -3.27
N ALA A 28 1.29 -5.46 -2.27
CA ALA A 28 0.71 -4.13 -2.45
C ALA A 28 1.49 -3.31 -3.49
N MET A 29 2.81 -3.47 -3.55
CA MET A 29 3.67 -2.73 -4.47
C MET A 29 3.55 -3.23 -5.92
N ILE A 30 3.26 -4.52 -6.12
CA ILE A 30 3.03 -5.12 -7.45
C ILE A 30 1.71 -4.63 -8.06
N MET A 31 0.73 -4.27 -7.23
CA MET A 31 -0.58 -3.80 -7.70
C MET A 31 -0.57 -2.37 -8.25
N MET A 32 0.53 -1.63 -8.09
CA MET A 32 0.66 -0.30 -8.67
C MET A 32 0.71 -0.40 -10.21
N PRO A 33 -0.12 0.38 -10.93
CA PRO A 33 -0.17 0.27 -12.37
C PRO A 33 1.09 0.86 -13.00
N MET A 34 1.81 0.01 -13.73
CA MET A 34 3.03 0.37 -14.44
C MET A 34 2.74 0.78 -15.89
N MET A 35 3.47 1.79 -16.37
CA MET A 35 3.44 2.23 -17.76
C MET A 35 4.34 1.34 -18.61
N TYR A 36 3.76 0.31 -19.24
CA TYR A 36 4.50 -0.55 -20.19
C TYR A 36 4.35 -0.10 -21.65
N TRP A 37 3.21 0.49 -22.00
CA TRP A 37 2.90 0.91 -23.36
C TRP A 37 3.04 2.42 -23.52
N MET A 38 3.34 2.87 -24.74
CA MET A 38 3.41 4.29 -25.08
C MET A 38 2.06 4.99 -24.91
N VAL A 39 0.95 4.27 -25.12
CA VAL A 39 -0.40 4.73 -24.80
C VAL A 39 -0.78 4.20 -23.41
N PRO A 40 -1.21 5.06 -22.46
CA PRO A 40 -1.61 4.62 -21.14
C PRO A 40 -2.86 3.73 -21.20
N THR A 41 -2.83 2.63 -20.46
CA THR A 41 -4.02 1.80 -20.24
C THR A 41 -5.03 2.54 -19.36
N ARG A 42 -6.31 2.13 -19.40
CA ARG A 42 -7.36 2.76 -18.56
C ARG A 42 -7.00 2.80 -17.08
N ILE A 43 -6.34 1.76 -16.57
CA ILE A 43 -5.91 1.66 -15.17
C ILE A 43 -4.83 2.72 -14.87
N THR A 44 -3.84 2.88 -15.76
CA THR A 44 -2.80 3.92 -15.61
C THR A 44 -3.38 5.34 -15.72
N ILE A 45 -4.38 5.56 -16.58
CA ILE A 45 -5.08 6.86 -16.67
C ILE A 45 -5.81 7.16 -15.35
N LEU A 46 -6.53 6.18 -14.82
CA LEU A 46 -7.26 6.32 -13.56
C LEU A 46 -6.30 6.60 -12.39
N TRP A 47 -5.19 5.87 -12.30
CA TRP A 47 -4.17 6.10 -11.27
C TRP A 47 -3.51 7.47 -11.38
N ASN A 48 -3.19 7.92 -12.60
CA ASN A 48 -2.66 9.26 -12.83
C ASN A 48 -3.66 10.36 -12.46
N SER A 49 -4.95 10.13 -12.67
CA SER A 49 -5.98 11.09 -12.24
C SER A 49 -6.01 11.22 -10.71
N ILE A 50 -5.93 10.10 -9.97
CA ILE A 50 -5.88 10.10 -8.50
C ILE A 50 -4.59 10.75 -7.98
N SER A 51 -3.44 10.42 -8.54
CA SER A 51 -2.17 10.98 -8.06
C SER A 51 -2.05 12.48 -8.33
N THR A 52 -2.60 12.97 -9.45
CA THR A 52 -2.59 14.40 -9.78
C THR A 52 -3.58 15.21 -8.94
N THR A 53 -4.74 14.66 -8.58
CA THR A 53 -5.65 15.34 -7.64
C THR A 53 -5.01 15.44 -6.25
N LEU A 54 -4.45 14.34 -5.74
CA LEU A 54 -3.73 14.34 -4.45
C LEU A 54 -2.56 15.32 -4.44
N HIS A 55 -1.77 15.36 -5.53
CA HIS A 55 -0.67 16.32 -5.63
C HIS A 55 -1.15 17.76 -5.54
N LYS A 56 -2.28 18.10 -6.17
CA LYS A 56 -2.86 19.45 -6.09
C LYS A 56 -3.32 19.78 -4.68
N GLU A 57 -4.02 18.86 -4.00
CA GLU A 57 -4.47 19.07 -2.62
C GLU A 57 -3.29 19.20 -1.64
N PHE A 58 -2.25 18.38 -1.78
CA PHE A 58 -1.07 18.55 -0.92
C PHE A 58 -0.31 19.83 -1.24
N LYS A 59 -0.27 20.24 -2.51
CA LYS A 59 0.37 21.49 -2.91
C LYS A 59 -0.39 22.71 -2.38
N THR A 60 -1.73 22.69 -2.35
CA THR A 60 -2.52 23.76 -1.73
C THR A 60 -2.29 23.82 -0.22
N LEU A 61 -2.18 22.66 0.45
CA LEU A 61 -1.91 22.59 1.90
C LEU A 61 -0.49 23.04 2.29
N LEU A 62 0.53 22.66 1.52
CA LEU A 62 1.94 23.00 1.81
C LEU A 62 2.29 24.45 1.45
N GLY A 63 1.50 25.08 0.56
CA GLY A 63 1.69 26.47 0.13
C GLY A 63 3.03 26.72 -0.57
N THR A 64 3.44 28.00 -0.60
CA THR A 64 4.69 28.44 -1.27
C THR A 64 5.96 28.07 -0.52
N GLN A 65 5.85 27.54 0.70
CA GLN A 65 6.97 27.12 1.56
C GLN A 65 7.33 25.64 1.39
N GLY A 66 6.53 24.88 0.62
CA GLY A 66 6.77 23.45 0.39
C GLY A 66 7.99 23.21 -0.49
N PHE A 67 8.92 22.38 -0.02
CA PHE A 67 10.02 21.89 -0.85
C PHE A 67 9.48 21.05 -2.02
N ASN A 68 10.04 21.27 -3.22
CA ASN A 68 9.73 20.46 -4.39
C ASN A 68 10.02 18.98 -4.10
N GLY A 69 9.00 18.13 -4.27
CA GLY A 69 9.08 16.69 -4.02
C GLY A 69 8.49 16.21 -2.69
N THR A 70 8.18 17.10 -1.73
CA THR A 70 7.53 16.71 -0.46
C THR A 70 6.18 16.02 -0.64
N THR A 71 5.39 16.51 -1.58
CA THR A 71 4.11 15.88 -1.98
C THR A 71 4.25 14.42 -2.40
N PHE A 72 5.41 14.00 -2.94
CA PHE A 72 5.64 12.63 -3.38
C PHE A 72 5.67 11.65 -2.21
N ILE A 73 6.28 12.03 -1.08
CA ILE A 73 6.34 11.20 0.13
C ILE A 73 4.93 10.97 0.69
N PHE A 74 4.08 12.01 0.70
CA PHE A 74 2.70 11.85 1.16
C PHE A 74 1.88 10.95 0.24
N ILE A 75 2.04 11.09 -1.08
CA ILE A 75 1.35 10.24 -2.06
C ILE A 75 1.83 8.78 -1.96
N SER A 76 3.12 8.54 -1.75
CA SER A 76 3.67 7.18 -1.64
C SER A 76 3.15 6.47 -0.38
N VAL A 77 3.18 7.14 0.78
CA VAL A 77 2.65 6.58 2.03
C VAL A 77 1.14 6.33 1.92
N PHE A 78 0.38 7.29 1.37
CA PHE A 78 -1.05 7.11 1.13
C PHE A 78 -1.32 5.88 0.25
N SER A 79 -0.61 5.75 -0.88
CA SER A 79 -0.78 4.61 -1.78
C SER A 79 -0.48 3.27 -1.11
N LEU A 80 0.59 3.20 -0.32
CA LEU A 80 1.00 1.98 0.37
C LEU A 80 -0.02 1.53 1.42
N ILE A 81 -0.62 2.47 2.16
CA ILE A 81 -1.68 2.16 3.14
C ILE A 81 -2.96 1.69 2.43
N VAL A 82 -3.36 2.37 1.36
CA VAL A 82 -4.57 2.02 0.59
C VAL A 82 -4.47 0.61 0.01
N PHE A 83 -3.35 0.26 -0.64
CA PHE A 83 -3.19 -1.07 -1.24
C PHE A 83 -3.09 -2.18 -0.18
N ASN A 84 -2.39 -1.95 0.93
CA ASN A 84 -2.33 -2.93 2.01
C ASN A 84 -3.70 -3.21 2.62
N ASN A 85 -4.51 -2.16 2.85
CA ASN A 85 -5.86 -2.31 3.41
C ASN A 85 -6.83 -2.94 2.40
N PHE A 86 -6.70 -2.61 1.11
CA PHE A 86 -7.53 -3.22 0.07
C PHE A 86 -7.27 -4.73 -0.05
N MET A 87 -6.01 -5.14 0.06
CA MET A 87 -5.63 -6.55 0.08
C MET A 87 -6.22 -7.31 1.27
N GLY A 88 -6.35 -6.64 2.42
CA GLY A 88 -6.97 -7.20 3.61
C GLY A 88 -8.45 -7.55 3.50
N LEU A 89 -9.14 -7.08 2.48
CA LEU A 89 -10.56 -7.40 2.25
C LEU A 89 -10.74 -8.81 1.67
N PHE A 90 -9.71 -9.38 1.05
CA PHE A 90 -9.77 -10.73 0.52
C PHE A 90 -9.58 -11.76 1.64
N PRO A 91 -10.31 -12.87 1.61
CA PRO A 91 -10.20 -13.89 2.63
C PRO A 91 -8.77 -14.48 2.66
N TYR A 92 -8.25 -14.71 3.86
CA TYR A 92 -6.95 -15.33 4.14
C TYR A 92 -5.70 -14.54 3.70
N ILE A 93 -5.81 -13.23 3.41
CA ILE A 93 -4.64 -12.37 3.21
C ILE A 93 -4.21 -11.76 4.55
N PHE A 94 -2.95 -11.93 4.92
CA PHE A 94 -2.35 -11.26 6.07
C PHE A 94 -2.25 -9.75 5.81
N THR A 95 -2.83 -8.93 6.69
CA THR A 95 -2.71 -7.47 6.65
C THR A 95 -1.59 -6.99 7.56
N SER A 96 -0.51 -6.43 7.02
CA SER A 96 0.54 -5.85 7.87
C SER A 96 0.07 -4.66 8.69
N SER A 97 -0.90 -3.89 8.18
CA SER A 97 -1.43 -2.68 8.81
C SER A 97 -2.18 -2.93 10.12
N SER A 98 -2.61 -4.17 10.41
CA SER A 98 -3.23 -4.53 11.68
C SER A 98 -2.22 -4.65 12.84
N HIS A 99 -0.92 -4.76 12.53
CA HIS A 99 0.12 -4.82 13.53
C HIS A 99 0.63 -3.43 13.89
N LEU A 100 0.63 -3.13 15.19
CA LEU A 100 1.10 -1.85 15.71
C LEU A 100 2.58 -1.58 15.38
N SER A 101 3.39 -2.64 15.25
CA SER A 101 4.78 -2.52 14.80
C SER A 101 4.89 -1.92 13.40
N PHE A 102 3.97 -2.23 12.48
CA PHE A 102 3.95 -1.65 11.13
C PHE A 102 3.48 -0.20 11.13
N THR A 103 2.54 0.17 12.00
CA THR A 103 2.02 1.55 12.04
C THR A 103 2.96 2.55 12.71
N LEU A 104 3.83 2.07 13.62
CA LEU A 104 4.78 2.93 14.32
C LEU A 104 6.10 3.13 13.57
N THR A 105 6.41 2.26 12.60
CA THR A 105 7.64 2.32 11.80
C THR A 105 7.37 2.89 10.43
#